data_AF-A0A932YVN5-F1
#
_entry.id   AF-A0A932YVN5-F1
#
_cell.length_a   1.000
_cell.length_b   1.000
_cell.length_c   1.000
_cell.angle_alpha   90.00
_cell.angle_beta   90.00
_cell.angle_gamma   90.00
#
_symmetry.space_group_name_H-M   'P 1'
#
loop_
_entity.id
_entity.type
_entity.pdbx_description
1 polymer ?
#
loop_
_entity_poly.entity_id
_entity_poly.type
_entity_poly.pdbx_seq_one_letter_code
_entity_poly.pdbx_strand_id
1 'polypeptide(L)'
;MITYFIAGAVALFFLCAYLRLPIWGWTIVFGALVAATGSVALIVVFLLFAAVLNVPVLRRAVISNHILAVYRRILPDMSQTEKEAIDAGTVWWDADHFSGRPDWDKLLAVREPRLSAEEQA
;
A
#
# COMPACT_ATOMS: atom_id res chain seq x y z
N MET A 1 -37.90 -10.06 -5.91
CA MET A 1 -37.02 -9.46 -6.93
C MET A 1 -35.88 -8.66 -6.29
N ILE A 2 -36.18 -7.66 -5.45
CA ILE A 2 -35.19 -6.81 -4.77
C ILE A 2 -34.22 -7.62 -3.89
N THR A 3 -34.70 -8.60 -3.11
CA THR A 3 -33.86 -9.42 -2.22
C THR A 3 -32.80 -10.21 -2.98
N TYR A 4 -33.16 -10.79 -4.14
CA TYR A 4 -32.20 -11.52 -4.99
C TYR A 4 -31.16 -10.60 -5.61
N PHE A 5 -31.56 -9.39 -6.00
CA PHE A 5 -30.64 -8.37 -6.50
C PHE A 5 -29.62 -7.95 -5.43
N ILE A 6 -30.07 -7.70 -4.20
CA ILE A 6 -29.18 -7.36 -3.07
C ILE A 6 -28.24 -8.52 -2.75
N ALA A 7 -28.75 -9.75 -2.66
CA ALA A 7 -27.92 -10.93 -2.41
C ALA A 7 -26.86 -11.13 -3.51
N GLY A 8 -27.24 -10.93 -4.78
CA GLY A 8 -26.32 -10.98 -5.92
C GLY A 8 -25.24 -9.89 -5.86
N ALA A 9 -25.60 -8.65 -5.53
CA ALA A 9 -24.64 -7.56 -5.39
C ALA A 9 -23.64 -7.80 -4.25
N VAL A 10 -24.10 -8.37 -3.13
CA VAL A 10 -23.25 -8.76 -2.00
C VAL A 10 -22.31 -9.90 -2.39
N ALA A 11 -22.81 -10.93 -3.07
CA ALA A 11 -21.96 -12.02 -3.57
C ALA A 11 -20.90 -11.51 -4.55
N LEU A 12 -21.28 -10.60 -5.46
CA LEU A 12 -20.37 -9.97 -6.41
C LEU A 12 -19.31 -9.11 -5.71
N PHE A 13 -19.68 -8.41 -4.64
CA PHE A 13 -18.74 -7.68 -3.78
C PHE A 13 -17.67 -8.62 -3.21
N PHE A 14 -18.08 -9.72 -2.57
CA PHE A 14 -17.14 -10.68 -2.00
C PHE A 14 -16.29 -11.36 -3.07
N LEU A 15 -16.85 -11.63 -4.25
CA LEU A 15 -16.10 -12.19 -5.37
C LEU A 15 -15.01 -11.21 -5.87
N CYS A 16 -15.35 -9.93 -6.04
CA CYS A 16 -14.38 -8.91 -6.44
C CYS A 16 -13.26 -8.75 -5.41
N ALA A 17 -13.60 -8.84 -4.12
CA ALA A 17 -12.64 -8.81 -3.02
C ALA A 17 -11.74 -10.06 -3.02
N TYR A 18 -12.32 -11.24 -3.22
CA TYR A 18 -11.59 -12.51 -3.30
C TYR A 18 -10.59 -12.51 -4.46
N LEU A 19 -11.00 -12.00 -5.63
CA LEU A 19 -10.16 -11.86 -6.81
C LEU A 19 -9.17 -10.68 -6.73
N ARG A 20 -9.17 -9.92 -5.62
CA ARG A 20 -8.30 -8.75 -5.40
C ARG A 20 -8.29 -7.78 -6.58
N LEU A 21 -9.48 -7.50 -7.13
CA LEU A 21 -9.57 -6.63 -8.29
C LEU A 21 -9.02 -5.22 -7.97
N PRO A 22 -8.27 -4.61 -8.91
CA PRO A 22 -7.87 -3.21 -8.79
C PRO A 22 -9.08 -2.27 -8.89
N ILE A 23 -8.93 -1.01 -8.45
CA ILE A 23 -10.03 -0.03 -8.34
C ILE A 23 -10.83 0.16 -9.65
N TRP A 24 -10.14 0.11 -10.80
CA TRP A 24 -10.81 0.20 -12.10
C TRP A 24 -11.71 -1.02 -12.37
N GLY A 25 -11.29 -2.22 -11.94
CA GLY A 25 -12.09 -3.44 -12.04
C GLY A 25 -13.37 -3.37 -11.21
N TRP A 26 -13.26 -2.85 -9.98
CA TRP A 26 -14.43 -2.55 -9.13
C TRP A 26 -15.37 -1.55 -9.81
N THR A 27 -14.82 -0.52 -10.45
CA THR A 27 -15.60 0.52 -11.12
C THR A 27 -16.41 -0.04 -12.30
N ILE A 28 -15.83 -0.94 -13.08
CA ILE A 28 -16.53 -1.58 -14.21
C ILE A 28 -17.67 -2.47 -13.71
N VAL A 29 -17.38 -3.34 -12.72
CA VAL A 29 -18.35 -4.32 -12.22
C VAL A 29 -19.55 -3.64 -11.58
N PHE A 30 -19.32 -2.70 -10.66
CA PHE A 30 -20.40 -1.96 -10.02
C PHE A 30 -21.03 -0.92 -10.94
N GLY A 31 -20.26 -0.36 -11.88
CA GLY A 31 -20.79 0.53 -12.90
C GLY A 31 -21.81 -0.16 -13.80
N ALA A 32 -21.54 -1.40 -14.22
CA ALA A 32 -22.50 -2.21 -14.97
C ALA A 32 -23.78 -2.51 -14.17
N LEU A 33 -23.64 -2.81 -12.87
CA LEU A 33 -24.77 -3.07 -11.98
C LEU A 33 -25.63 -1.81 -11.76
N VAL A 34 -25.02 -0.64 -11.62
CA VAL A 34 -25.72 0.65 -11.52
C VAL A 34 -26.37 1.02 -12.85
N ALA A 35 -25.68 0.83 -13.99
CA ALA A 35 -26.24 1.08 -15.32
C ALA A 35 -27.47 0.22 -15.61
N ALA A 36 -27.49 -1.04 -15.15
CA ALA A 36 -28.63 -1.94 -15.29
C ALA A 36 -29.89 -1.46 -14.55
N THR A 37 -29.78 -0.53 -13.59
CA THR A 37 -30.94 0.07 -12.93
C THR A 37 -31.68 1.07 -13.81
N GLY A 38 -31.05 1.58 -14.88
CA GLY A 38 -31.59 2.61 -15.77
C GLY A 38 -31.74 4.00 -15.14
N SER A 39 -31.38 4.17 -13.86
CA SER A 39 -31.51 5.45 -13.16
C SER A 39 -30.33 6.36 -13.47
N VAL A 40 -30.58 7.41 -14.25
CA VAL A 40 -29.57 8.44 -14.58
C VAL A 40 -28.99 9.08 -13.32
N ALA A 41 -29.82 9.34 -12.31
CA ALA A 41 -29.37 9.91 -11.05
C ALA A 41 -28.33 9.03 -10.34
N LEU A 42 -28.59 7.71 -10.25
CA LEU A 42 -27.66 6.77 -9.63
C LEU A 42 -26.37 6.63 -10.42
N ILE A 43 -26.46 6.63 -11.76
CA ILE A 43 -25.30 6.58 -12.65
C ILE A 43 -24.41 7.81 -12.44
N VAL A 44 -24.99 9.01 -12.43
CA VAL A 44 -24.24 10.26 -12.24
C VAL A 44 -23.55 10.28 -10.87
N VAL A 45 -24.29 9.95 -9.81
CA VAL A 45 -23.72 9.86 -8.46
C VAL A 45 -22.57 8.86 -8.42
N PHE A 46 -22.76 7.66 -8.97
CA PHE A 46 -21.72 6.64 -9.03
C PHE A 46 -20.48 7.13 -9.78
N LEU A 47 -20.64 7.78 -10.94
CA LEU A 47 -19.53 8.30 -11.74
C LEU A 47 -18.75 9.39 -11.00
N LEU A 48 -19.41 10.25 -10.24
CA LEU A 48 -18.72 11.26 -9.42
C LEU A 48 -17.84 10.60 -8.36
N PHE A 49 -18.35 9.62 -7.62
CA PHE A 49 -17.56 8.86 -6.65
C PHE A 49 -16.43 8.06 -7.32
N ALA A 50 -16.73 7.40 -8.44
CA ALA A 50 -15.74 6.65 -9.21
C ALA A 50 -14.61 7.56 -9.72
N ALA A 51 -14.92 8.78 -10.16
CA ALA A 51 -13.91 9.75 -10.59
C ALA A 51 -12.98 10.14 -9.43
N VAL A 52 -13.54 10.41 -8.24
CA VAL A 52 -12.75 10.71 -7.02
C VAL A 52 -11.80 9.56 -6.67
N LEU A 53 -12.26 8.32 -6.78
CA LEU A 53 -11.46 7.14 -6.41
C LEU A 53 -10.43 6.72 -7.47
N ASN A 54 -10.76 6.85 -8.75
CA ASN A 54 -9.87 6.46 -9.85
C ASN A 54 -8.77 7.50 -10.11
N VAL A 55 -9.03 8.79 -9.91
CA VAL A 55 -8.04 9.86 -10.11
C VAL A 55 -7.08 9.92 -8.91
N PRO A 56 -5.79 9.57 -9.06
CA PRO A 56 -4.88 9.46 -7.93
C PRO A 56 -4.69 10.77 -7.15
N VAL A 57 -4.69 11.91 -7.85
CA VAL A 57 -4.55 13.24 -7.24
C VAL A 57 -5.71 13.53 -6.28
N LEU A 58 -6.94 13.27 -6.74
CA LEU A 58 -8.15 13.52 -5.97
C LEU A 58 -8.31 12.51 -4.83
N ARG A 59 -8.04 11.23 -5.09
CA ARG A 59 -8.02 10.18 -4.06
C ARG A 59 -7.03 10.50 -2.94
N ARG A 60 -5.83 10.97 -3.27
CA ARG A 60 -4.82 11.33 -2.28
C ARG A 60 -5.26 12.53 -1.44
N ALA A 61 -5.79 13.57 -2.08
CA ALA A 61 -6.22 14.79 -1.40
C ALA A 61 -7.38 14.55 -0.42
N VAL A 62 -8.39 13.76 -0.82
CA VAL A 62 -9.63 13.58 -0.04
C VAL A 62 -9.54 12.40 0.94
N ILE A 63 -8.86 11.32 0.56
CA ILE A 63 -8.92 10.05 1.29
C ILE A 63 -7.53 9.66 1.82
N SER A 64 -6.58 9.39 0.93
CA SER A 64 -5.34 8.71 1.35
C SER A 64 -4.49 9.54 2.31
N ASN A 65 -4.37 10.85 2.09
CA ASN A 65 -3.57 11.71 2.97
C ASN A 65 -4.18 11.84 4.36
N HIS A 66 -5.51 11.87 4.47
CA HIS A 66 -6.19 11.96 5.75
C HIS A 66 -6.03 10.66 6.56
N ILE A 67 -6.23 9.52 5.91
CA ILE A 67 -5.99 8.20 6.51
C ILE A 67 -4.53 8.07 6.95
N LEU A 68 -3.58 8.49 6.11
CA LEU A 68 -2.16 8.47 6.44
C LEU A 68 -1.83 9.37 7.64
N ALA A 69 -2.45 10.54 7.75
CA ALA A 69 -2.26 11.44 8.88
C ALA A 69 -2.77 10.83 10.19
N VAL A 70 -3.92 10.16 10.17
CA VAL A 70 -4.45 9.43 11.33
C VAL A 70 -3.53 8.25 11.68
N TYR A 71 -3.13 7.47 10.68
CA TYR A 71 -2.26 6.31 10.89
C TYR A 71 -0.92 6.71 11.52
N ARG A 72 -0.30 7.80 11.05
CA ARG A 72 0.95 8.35 11.62
C ARG A 72 0.81 8.83 13.06
N ARG A 73 -0.39 9.17 13.53
CA ARG A 73 -0.61 9.54 14.94
C ARG A 73 -0.74 8.33 15.85
N ILE A 74 -1.22 7.22 15.31
CA ILE A 74 -1.44 5.98 16.08
C ILE A 74 -0.17 5.13 16.09
N LEU A 75 0.59 5.15 14.99
CA LEU A 75 1.84 4.41 14.91
C LEU A 75 2.88 5.06 15.82
N PRO A 76 3.47 4.33 16.78
CA PRO A 76 4.62 4.83 17.51
C PRO A 76 5.79 5.04 16.54
N ASP A 77 6.65 6.00 16.86
CA ASP A 77 7.91 6.18 16.15
C ASP A 77 8.77 4.92 16.33
N MET A 78 9.37 4.47 15.23
CA MET A 78 10.19 3.25 15.23
C MET A 78 11.40 3.45 16.16
N SER A 79 11.55 2.53 17.11
CA SER A 79 12.63 2.58 18.10
C SER A 79 13.99 2.42 17.42
N GLN A 80 15.04 2.91 18.09
CA GLN A 80 16.41 2.82 17.58
C GLN A 80 16.82 1.35 17.32
N THR A 81 16.44 0.44 18.22
CA THR A 81 16.73 -0.99 18.09
C THR A 81 15.90 -1.67 16.99
N GLU A 82 14.65 -1.26 16.75
CA GLU A 82 13.86 -1.76 15.61
C GLU A 82 14.40 -1.25 14.26
N LYS A 83 14.89 -0.01 14.21
CA LYS A 83 15.62 0.52 13.04
C LYS A 83 16.85 -0.31 12.75
N GLU A 84 17.70 -0.50 13.76
CA GLU A 84 18.91 -1.30 13.63
C GLU A 84 18.60 -2.75 13.26
N ALA A 85 17.52 -3.33 13.77
CA ALA A 85 17.09 -4.69 13.40
C ALA A 85 16.57 -4.79 11.95
N ILE A 86 15.83 -3.79 11.46
CA ILE A 86 15.39 -3.75 10.05
C ILE A 86 16.58 -3.52 9.11
N ASP A 87 17.48 -2.63 9.47
CA ASP A 87 18.68 -2.34 8.68
C ASP A 87 19.62 -3.56 8.68
N ALA A 88 19.79 -4.24 9.82
CA ALA A 88 20.53 -5.50 9.91
C ALA A 88 19.84 -6.68 9.19
N GLY A 89 18.52 -6.60 9.00
CA GLY A 89 17.74 -7.55 8.20
C GLY A 89 17.86 -7.35 6.69
N THR A 90 18.51 -6.28 6.24
CA THR A 90 18.90 -6.11 4.83
C THR A 90 20.24 -6.77 4.55
N VAL A 91 20.37 -7.40 3.38
CA VAL A 91 21.60 -8.05 2.89
C VAL A 91 22.71 -6.98 2.81
N TRP A 92 23.52 -6.85 3.87
CA TRP A 92 24.60 -5.87 3.95
C TRP A 92 25.90 -6.45 3.39
N TRP A 93 26.89 -6.77 4.23
CA TRP A 93 28.17 -7.38 3.82
C TRP A 93 28.18 -8.91 3.97
N ASP A 94 27.53 -9.44 5.02
CA ASP A 94 27.48 -10.88 5.31
C ASP A 94 26.85 -11.67 4.16
N ALA A 95 25.72 -11.21 3.66
CA ALA A 95 25.03 -11.92 2.60
C ALA A 95 25.74 -11.80 1.24
N ASP A 96 26.49 -10.73 0.98
CA ASP A 96 27.40 -10.68 -0.19
C ASP A 96 28.55 -11.69 -0.02
N HIS A 97 29.12 -11.79 1.19
CA HIS A 97 30.18 -12.75 1.49
C HIS A 97 29.72 -14.21 1.33
N PHE A 98 28.49 -14.52 1.77
CA PHE A 98 27.91 -15.88 1.68
C PHE A 98 27.17 -16.17 0.36
N SER A 99 27.07 -15.21 -0.57
CA SER A 99 26.41 -15.39 -1.88
C SER A 99 27.16 -16.28 -2.88
N GLY A 100 28.43 -16.62 -2.59
CA GLY A 100 29.32 -17.35 -3.49
C GLY A 100 29.91 -16.52 -4.64
N ARG A 101 29.45 -15.27 -4.83
CA ARG A 101 30.02 -14.27 -5.76
C ARG A 101 30.02 -12.87 -5.13
N PRO A 102 30.82 -12.64 -4.08
CA PRO A 102 30.88 -11.33 -3.42
C PRO A 102 31.37 -10.23 -4.36
N ASP A 103 30.76 -9.05 -4.25
CA ASP A 103 31.22 -7.80 -4.87
C ASP A 103 32.32 -7.18 -3.99
N TRP A 104 33.58 -7.41 -4.39
CA TRP A 104 34.75 -6.98 -3.62
C TRP A 104 34.97 -5.47 -3.63
N ASP A 105 34.59 -4.78 -4.70
CA ASP A 105 34.74 -3.32 -4.80
C ASP A 105 33.82 -2.64 -3.77
N LYS A 106 32.62 -3.17 -3.58
CA LYS A 106 31.68 -2.73 -2.54
C LYS A 106 32.21 -2.99 -1.12
N LEU A 107 32.77 -4.17 -0.87
CA LEU A 107 33.28 -4.54 0.47
C LEU A 107 34.51 -3.71 0.87
N LEU A 108 35.42 -3.46 -0.07
CA LEU A 108 36.65 -2.70 0.17
C LEU A 108 36.41 -1.19 0.27
N ALA A 109 35.26 -0.69 -0.21
CA ALA A 109 34.87 0.71 -0.09
C ALA A 109 34.34 1.08 1.31
N VAL A 110 34.10 0.11 2.19
CA VAL A 110 33.62 0.35 3.56
C VAL A 110 34.73 1.01 4.37
N ARG A 111 34.44 2.19 4.91
CA ARG A 111 35.42 3.01 5.65
C ARG A 111 35.68 2.40 7.03
N GLU A 112 36.95 2.39 7.43
CA GLU A 112 37.40 1.86 8.72
C GLU A 112 36.67 2.58 9.88
N PRO A 113 35.96 1.85 10.77
CA PRO A 113 35.31 2.44 11.92
C PRO A 113 36.38 3.02 12.85
N ARG A 114 36.27 4.31 13.18
CA ARG A 114 37.14 4.96 14.16
C ARG A 114 36.37 5.12 15.45
N LEU A 115 36.94 4.62 16.54
CA LEU A 115 36.40 4.85 17.88
C LEU A 115 36.48 6.34 18.19
N SER A 116 35.40 6.86 18.77
CA SER A 116 35.39 8.20 19.36
C SER A 116 36.25 8.23 20.63
N ALA A 117 36.65 9.42 21.06
CA ALA A 117 37.47 9.59 22.26
C ALA A 117 36.76 9.10 23.54
N GLU A 118 35.42 9.11 23.55
CA GLU A 118 34.60 8.56 24.64
C GLU A 118 34.58 7.03 24.65
N GLU A 119 34.67 6.36 23.49
CA GLU A 119 34.73 4.89 23.40
C GLU A 119 36.13 4.33 23.67
N GLN A 120 37.16 5.18 23.69
CA GLN A 120 38.56 4.81 23.97
C GLN A 120 38.95 4.93 25.45
N ALA A 121 38.09 5.47 26.31
CA ALA A 121 38.32 5.70 27.74
C ALA A 121 37.66 4.62 28.61
#